data_AF-A0A2M7JWD5-F1
#
_entry.id   AF-A0A2M7JWD5-F1
#
_cell.length_a   1.000
_cell.length_b   1.000
_cell.length_c   1.000
_cell.angle_alpha   90.00
_cell.angle_beta   90.00
_cell.angle_gamma   90.00
#
_symmetry.space_group_name_H-M   'P 1'
#
loop_
_entity.id
_entity.type
_entity.pdbx_description
1 polymer ?
#
loop_
_entity_poly.entity_id
_entity_poly.type
_entity_poly.pdbx_seq_one_letter_code
_entity_poly.pdbx_strand_id
1 'polypeptide(L)'
;MIEAIWIRVINEGIPFLFLIGLGFVLYRGLRRNQTLISEREELLKRYLLFRGDRQVRLKIYGGDEKVYMDLLKNISSSWKNFKKAYDRCLLSLAQNTTKTKRFLQLITLGLLINTVRLFIEDYYFFGLEAHFFYTAARELSSYVLVILSFFLLRNQTQKFLTLKGEVVKTDREILFFPNNMGTQEEHEGLYNEFDPLETRGVEDGKEDQNLSE
;
A
#
# COMPACT_ATOMS: atom_id res chain seq x y z
N MET A 1 -0.73 48.95 18.86
CA MET A 1 -1.84 48.05 19.27
C MET A 1 -2.17 47.03 18.18
N ILE A 2 -2.36 47.45 16.93
CA ILE A 2 -2.64 46.56 15.78
C ILE A 2 -1.48 45.58 15.50
N GLU A 3 -0.23 46.04 15.51
CA GLU A 3 0.95 45.20 15.24
C GLU A 3 1.12 44.05 16.27
N ALA A 4 0.87 44.33 17.55
CA ALA A 4 0.94 43.31 18.60
C ALA A 4 -0.13 42.22 18.42
N ILE A 5 -1.32 42.58 17.92
CA ILE A 5 -2.38 41.62 17.61
C ILE A 5 -1.98 40.75 16.41
N TRP A 6 -1.40 41.34 15.35
CA TRP A 6 -0.91 40.59 14.19
C TRP A 6 0.20 39.60 14.55
N ILE A 7 1.16 40.00 15.38
CA ILE A 7 2.24 39.12 15.83
C ILE A 7 1.67 37.93 16.60
N ARG A 8 0.69 38.16 17.48
CA ARG A 8 0.03 37.09 18.26
C ARG A 8 -0.74 36.12 17.37
N VAL A 9 -1.50 36.64 16.39
CA VAL A 9 -2.23 35.82 15.40
C VAL A 9 -1.28 35.00 14.54
N ILE A 10 -0.13 35.57 14.14
CA ILE A 10 0.88 34.85 13.37
C ILE A 10 1.53 33.75 14.21
N ASN A 11 1.87 34.05 15.47
CA ASN A 11 2.51 33.10 16.38
C ASN A 11 1.59 31.92 16.75
N GLU A 12 0.27 32.11 16.77
CA GLU A 12 -0.71 31.03 17.00
C GLU A 12 -1.16 30.35 15.70
N GLY A 13 -1.29 31.10 14.60
CA GLY A 13 -1.80 30.60 13.32
C GLY A 13 -0.80 29.72 12.57
N ILE A 14 0.49 30.07 12.57
CA ILE A 14 1.54 29.29 11.91
C ILE A 14 1.62 27.84 12.44
N PRO A 15 1.77 27.58 13.75
CA PRO A 15 1.83 26.21 14.26
C PRO A 15 0.52 25.44 14.01
N PHE A 16 -0.62 26.11 14.11
CA PHE A 16 -1.92 25.51 13.79
C PHE A 16 -2.01 25.04 12.32
N LEU A 17 -1.55 25.87 11.37
CA LEU A 17 -1.50 25.50 9.95
C LEU A 17 -0.55 24.33 9.70
N PHE A 18 0.60 24.28 10.39
CA PHE A 18 1.51 23.14 10.30
C PHE A 18 0.87 21.85 10.85
N LEU A 19 0.10 21.92 11.94
CA LEU A 19 -0.64 20.77 12.47
C LEU A 19 -1.74 20.29 11.52
N ILE A 20 -2.48 21.20 10.88
CA ILE A 20 -3.45 20.84 9.83
C ILE A 20 -2.72 20.16 8.65
N GLY A 21 -1.62 20.73 8.20
CA GLY A 21 -0.78 20.17 7.14
C GLY A 21 -0.28 18.77 7.48
N LEU A 22 0.11 18.54 8.74
CA LEU A 22 0.53 17.24 9.24
C LEU A 22 -0.60 16.22 9.13
N GLY A 23 -1.80 16.56 9.61
CA GLY A 23 -2.98 15.70 9.52
C GLY A 23 -3.34 15.38 8.07
N PHE A 24 -3.31 16.38 7.18
CA PHE A 24 -3.63 16.20 5.77
C PHE A 24 -2.62 15.29 5.04
N VAL A 25 -1.32 15.52 5.22
CA VAL A 25 -0.25 14.70 4.63
C VAL A 25 -0.34 13.27 5.14
N LEU A 26 -0.55 13.09 6.45
CA LEU A 26 -0.70 11.79 7.07
C LEU A 26 -1.92 11.05 6.50
N TYR A 27 -3.10 11.68 6.51
CA TYR A 27 -4.33 11.07 5.99
C TYR A 27 -4.19 10.65 4.53
N ARG A 28 -3.65 11.54 3.68
CA ARG A 28 -3.43 11.24 2.26
C ARG A 28 -2.45 10.08 2.07
N GLY A 29 -1.36 10.06 2.85
CA GLY A 29 -0.37 8.98 2.83
C GLY A 29 -0.95 7.64 3.25
N LEU A 30 -1.64 7.61 4.40
CA LEU A 30 -2.26 6.41 4.97
C LEU A 30 -3.35 5.86 4.04
N ARG A 31 -4.22 6.72 3.50
CA ARG A 31 -5.29 6.31 2.58
C ARG A 31 -4.71 5.65 1.33
N ARG A 32 -3.67 6.24 0.73
CA ARG A 32 -3.03 5.66 -0.46
C ARG A 32 -2.35 4.33 -0.16
N ASN A 33 -1.69 4.22 1.00
CA ASN A 33 -1.11 2.95 1.45
C ASN A 33 -2.18 1.88 1.65
N GLN A 34 -3.33 2.22 2.22
CA GLN A 34 -4.44 1.28 2.44
C GLN A 34 -5.00 0.75 1.12
N THR A 35 -5.18 1.62 0.11
CA THR A 35 -5.60 1.18 -1.23
C THR A 35 -4.60 0.18 -1.83
N LEU A 36 -3.30 0.49 -1.77
CA LEU A 36 -2.25 -0.40 -2.31
C LEU A 36 -2.20 -1.75 -1.57
N ILE A 37 -2.40 -1.75 -0.24
CA ILE A 37 -2.48 -3.00 0.53
C ILE A 37 -3.69 -3.83 0.10
N SER A 38 -4.85 -3.20 -0.11
CA SER A 38 -6.06 -3.88 -0.60
C SER A 38 -5.87 -4.46 -1.99
N GLU A 39 -5.32 -3.67 -2.94
CA GLU A 39 -5.02 -4.13 -4.30
C GLU A 39 -4.07 -5.35 -4.28
N ARG A 40 -3.07 -5.34 -3.39
CA ARG A 40 -2.14 -6.47 -3.22
C ARG A 40 -2.86 -7.73 -2.72
N GLU A 41 -3.68 -7.60 -1.68
CA GLU A 41 -4.41 -8.73 -1.09
C GLU A 41 -5.39 -9.33 -2.09
N GLU A 42 -6.06 -8.48 -2.86
CA GLU A 42 -6.94 -8.92 -3.92
C GLU A 42 -6.16 -9.66 -5.01
N LEU A 43 -5.04 -9.10 -5.49
CA LEU A 43 -4.18 -9.72 -6.49
C LEU A 43 -3.64 -11.09 -6.02
N LEU A 44 -3.33 -11.23 -4.73
CA LEU A 44 -2.96 -12.51 -4.12
C LEU A 44 -4.12 -13.52 -4.13
N LYS A 45 -5.31 -13.12 -3.69
CA LYS A 45 -6.51 -13.98 -3.70
C LYS A 45 -6.84 -14.47 -5.11
N ARG A 46 -6.81 -13.58 -6.09
CA ARG A 46 -7.06 -13.89 -7.51
C ARG A 46 -6.08 -14.92 -8.04
N TYR A 47 -4.79 -14.75 -7.74
CA TYR A 47 -3.77 -15.71 -8.15
C TYR A 47 -3.92 -17.08 -7.46
N LEU A 48 -4.29 -17.10 -6.17
CA LEU A 48 -4.54 -18.35 -5.44
C LEU A 48 -5.72 -19.13 -6.03
N LEU A 49 -6.81 -18.45 -6.37
CA LEU A 49 -7.96 -19.06 -7.06
C LEU A 49 -7.56 -19.62 -8.43
N PHE A 50 -6.88 -18.82 -9.25
CA PHE A 50 -6.37 -19.27 -10.56
C PHE A 50 -5.47 -20.50 -10.45
N ARG A 51 -4.53 -20.49 -9.49
CA ARG A 51 -3.61 -21.61 -9.28
C ARG A 51 -4.34 -22.86 -8.79
N GLY A 52 -5.27 -22.72 -7.85
CA GLY A 52 -6.05 -23.84 -7.30
C GLY A 52 -6.84 -24.56 -8.39
N ASP A 53 -7.57 -23.82 -9.21
CA ASP A 53 -8.32 -24.37 -10.33
C ASP A 53 -7.40 -25.02 -11.39
N ARG A 54 -6.30 -24.36 -11.79
CA ARG A 54 -5.35 -24.96 -12.73
C ARG A 54 -4.68 -26.24 -12.18
N GLN A 55 -4.46 -26.34 -10.87
CA GLN A 55 -3.95 -27.55 -10.22
C GLN A 55 -4.98 -28.69 -10.26
N VAL A 56 -6.28 -28.40 -10.13
CA VAL A 56 -7.34 -29.40 -10.32
C VAL A 56 -7.37 -29.88 -11.78
N ARG A 57 -7.32 -28.95 -12.75
CA ARG A 57 -7.28 -29.30 -14.17
C ARG A 57 -6.06 -30.13 -14.56
N LEU A 58 -4.88 -29.85 -14.00
CA LEU A 58 -3.68 -30.67 -14.18
C LEU A 58 -3.84 -32.11 -13.65
N LYS A 59 -4.62 -32.32 -12.58
CA LYS A 59 -4.89 -33.68 -12.06
C LYS A 59 -5.88 -34.45 -12.95
N ILE A 60 -6.85 -33.77 -13.56
CA ILE A 60 -7.88 -34.38 -14.41
C ILE A 60 -7.34 -34.68 -15.81
N TYR A 61 -6.63 -33.73 -16.41
CA TYR A 61 -6.15 -33.81 -17.80
C TYR A 61 -4.67 -34.22 -17.93
N GLY A 62 -4.04 -34.69 -16.85
CA GLY A 62 -2.62 -35.03 -16.82
C GLY A 62 -2.19 -36.16 -17.78
N GLY A 63 -3.15 -36.85 -18.41
CA GLY A 63 -2.89 -37.87 -19.43
C GLY A 63 -2.71 -37.34 -20.85
N ASP A 64 -3.13 -36.10 -21.14
CA ASP A 64 -2.95 -35.48 -22.46
C ASP A 64 -1.73 -34.53 -22.42
N GLU A 65 -0.67 -34.93 -23.11
CA GLU A 65 0.62 -34.24 -23.13
C GLU A 65 0.51 -32.80 -23.67
N LYS A 66 -0.38 -32.55 -24.64
CA LYS A 66 -0.58 -31.21 -25.21
C LYS A 66 -1.27 -30.30 -24.19
N VAL A 67 -2.35 -30.77 -23.59
CA VAL A 67 -3.12 -30.02 -22.57
C VAL A 67 -2.26 -29.76 -21.34
N TYR A 68 -1.44 -30.73 -20.93
CA TYR A 68 -0.51 -30.59 -19.82
C TYR A 68 0.53 -29.49 -20.07
N MET A 69 1.17 -29.48 -21.25
CA MET A 69 2.17 -28.47 -21.60
C MET A 69 1.58 -27.06 -21.71
N ASP A 70 0.36 -26.92 -22.24
CA ASP A 70 -0.34 -25.64 -22.30
C ASP A 70 -0.74 -25.12 -20.92
N LEU A 71 -1.23 -26.01 -20.03
CA LEU A 71 -1.52 -25.66 -18.63
C LEU A 71 -0.27 -25.17 -17.89
N LEU A 72 0.87 -25.86 -18.05
CA LEU A 72 2.14 -25.44 -17.47
C LEU A 72 2.61 -24.08 -18.00
N LYS A 73 2.48 -23.84 -19.30
CA LYS A 73 2.83 -22.57 -19.93
C LYS A 73 1.97 -21.42 -19.38
N ASN A 74 0.67 -21.66 -19.21
CA ASN A 74 -0.27 -20.69 -18.64
C ASN A 74 -0.02 -20.40 -17.15
N ILE A 75 0.34 -21.40 -16.35
CA ILE A 75 0.74 -21.19 -14.96
C ILE A 75 2.03 -20.36 -14.90
N SER A 76 2.99 -20.66 -15.77
CA SER A 76 4.27 -19.94 -15.83
C SER A 76 4.10 -18.48 -16.27
N SER A 77 3.28 -18.20 -17.29
CA SER A 77 2.99 -16.84 -17.76
C SER A 77 2.21 -16.05 -16.71
N SER A 78 1.16 -16.64 -16.12
CA SER A 78 0.37 -16.04 -15.06
C SER A 78 1.21 -15.72 -13.82
N TRP A 79 2.12 -16.62 -13.42
CA TRP A 79 3.06 -16.36 -12.32
C TRP A 79 3.99 -15.17 -12.60
N LYS A 80 4.53 -15.07 -13.83
CA LYS A 80 5.38 -13.93 -14.21
C LYS A 80 4.61 -12.61 -14.14
N ASN A 81 3.37 -12.61 -14.60
CA ASN A 81 2.49 -11.43 -14.58
C ASN A 81 2.11 -11.03 -13.15
N PHE A 82 1.67 -12.00 -12.35
CA PHE A 82 1.39 -11.82 -10.93
C PHE A 82 2.59 -11.22 -10.19
N LYS A 83 3.78 -11.82 -10.33
CA LYS A 83 5.00 -11.34 -9.67
C LYS A 83 5.31 -9.90 -10.07
N LYS A 84 5.23 -9.58 -11.36
CA LYS A 84 5.49 -8.22 -11.86
C LYS A 84 4.51 -7.20 -11.28
N ALA A 85 3.23 -7.53 -11.20
CA ALA A 85 2.21 -6.65 -10.62
C ALA A 85 2.39 -6.50 -9.10
N TYR A 86 2.68 -7.60 -8.41
CA TYR A 86 2.96 -7.64 -6.98
C TYR A 86 4.19 -6.79 -6.60
N ASP A 87 5.30 -6.95 -7.33
CA ASP A 87 6.53 -6.18 -7.13
C ASP A 87 6.29 -4.68 -7.36
N ARG A 88 5.50 -4.32 -8.38
CA ARG A 88 5.11 -2.93 -8.65
C ARG A 88 4.28 -2.34 -7.51
N CYS A 89 3.37 -3.11 -6.92
CA CYS A 89 2.57 -2.67 -5.78
C CYS A 89 3.46 -2.41 -4.55
N LEU A 90 4.39 -3.32 -4.24
CA LEU A 90 5.35 -3.14 -3.14
C LEU A 90 6.26 -1.92 -3.34
N LEU A 91 6.78 -1.72 -4.56
CA LEU A 91 7.57 -0.54 -4.88
C LEU A 91 6.76 0.74 -4.70
N SER A 92 5.50 0.75 -5.15
CA SER A 92 4.60 1.89 -5.00
C SER A 92 4.31 2.20 -3.52
N LEU A 93 4.12 1.17 -2.70
CA LEU A 93 3.92 1.29 -1.25
C LEU A 93 5.16 1.88 -0.55
N ALA A 94 6.35 1.40 -0.90
CA ALA A 94 7.61 1.89 -0.36
C ALA A 94 7.88 3.35 -0.76
N GLN A 95 7.65 3.69 -2.03
CA GLN A 95 7.80 5.06 -2.52
C GLN A 95 6.83 6.03 -1.85
N ASN A 96 5.55 5.66 -1.73
CA ASN A 96 4.55 6.50 -1.08
C ASN A 96 4.89 6.71 0.40
N THR A 97 5.26 5.64 1.12
CA THR A 97 5.67 5.73 2.52
C THR A 97 6.88 6.64 2.71
N THR A 98 7.90 6.51 1.87
CA THR A 98 9.10 7.36 1.92
C THR A 98 8.75 8.82 1.65
N LYS A 99 7.87 9.07 0.67
CA LYS A 99 7.39 10.41 0.35
C LYS A 99 6.62 11.03 1.51
N THR A 100 5.65 10.32 2.09
CA THR A 100 4.88 10.78 3.26
C THR A 100 5.80 11.04 4.45
N LYS A 101 6.76 10.15 4.72
CA LYS A 101 7.74 10.34 5.80
C LYS A 101 8.57 11.61 5.60
N ARG A 102 9.05 11.90 4.38
CA ARG A 102 9.79 13.12 4.07
C ARG A 102 8.94 14.38 4.31
N PHE A 103 7.68 14.39 3.88
CA PHE A 103 6.80 15.54 4.15
C PHE A 103 6.53 15.72 5.65
N LEU A 104 6.30 14.65 6.40
CA LEU A 104 6.17 14.72 7.86
C LEU A 104 7.44 15.28 8.51
N GLN A 105 8.62 14.89 8.03
CA GLN A 105 9.91 15.43 8.51
C GLN A 105 10.04 16.93 8.21
N LEU A 106 9.66 17.39 7.02
CA LEU A 106 9.69 18.81 6.67
C LEU A 106 8.74 19.63 7.55
N ILE A 107 7.53 19.13 7.80
CA ILE A 107 6.56 19.79 8.69
C ILE A 107 7.08 19.82 10.13
N THR A 108 7.67 18.71 10.60
CA THR A 108 8.30 18.63 11.92
C THR A 108 9.44 19.62 12.07
N LEU A 109 10.28 19.78 11.04
CA LEU A 109 11.35 20.77 11.02
C LEU A 109 10.79 22.19 11.09
N GLY A 110 9.70 22.48 10.36
CA GLY A 110 8.99 23.75 10.45
C GLY A 110 8.48 24.05 11.86
N LEU A 111 7.87 23.07 12.52
CA LEU A 111 7.43 23.17 13.92
C LEU A 111 8.60 23.39 14.89
N LEU A 112 9.73 22.71 14.69
CA LEU A 112 10.95 22.91 15.48
C LEU A 112 11.51 24.32 15.34
N ILE A 113 11.60 24.85 14.12
CA ILE A 113 12.06 26.22 13.89
C ILE A 113 11.11 27.23 14.57
N ASN A 114 9.80 27.01 14.45
CA ASN A 114 8.81 27.87 15.10
C ASN A 114 8.92 27.82 16.64
N THR A 115 9.13 26.63 17.19
CA THR A 115 9.33 26.42 18.63
C THR A 115 10.58 27.14 19.11
N VAL A 116 11.74 26.93 18.45
CA VAL A 116 12.99 27.63 18.80
C VAL A 116 12.82 29.15 18.74
N ARG A 117 12.13 29.67 17.72
CA ARG A 117 11.83 31.10 17.63
C ARG A 117 11.02 31.60 18.84
N LEU A 118 9.95 30.90 19.21
CA LEU A 118 9.11 31.25 20.36
C LEU A 118 9.89 31.19 21.68
N PHE A 119 10.74 30.19 21.85
CA PHE A 119 11.59 30.06 23.04
C PHE A 119 12.64 31.18 23.14
N ILE A 120 13.22 31.62 22.01
CA ILE A 120 14.14 32.78 21.98
C ILE A 120 13.38 34.06 22.37
N GLU A 121 12.19 34.28 21.80
CA GLU A 121 11.35 35.43 22.12
C GLU A 121 10.98 35.44 23.62
N ASP A 122 10.45 34.33 24.14
CA ASP A 122 10.07 34.23 25.56
C ASP A 122 11.26 34.39 26.50
N TYR A 123 12.43 33.82 26.16
CA TYR A 123 13.62 33.97 26.99
C TYR A 123 14.14 35.41 27.05
N TYR A 124 14.17 36.11 25.91
CA TYR A 124 14.65 37.50 25.85
C TYR A 124 13.69 38.50 26.48
N PHE A 125 12.36 38.29 26.37
CA PHE A 125 11.35 39.24 26.85
C PHE A 125 10.81 38.94 28.25
N PHE A 126 10.69 37.67 28.63
CA PHE A 126 10.02 37.25 29.87
C PHE A 126 10.91 36.40 30.80
N GLY A 127 12.12 36.01 30.38
CA GLY A 127 13.02 35.18 31.17
C GLY A 127 12.44 33.78 31.48
N LEU A 128 12.93 33.13 32.54
CA LEU A 128 12.49 31.80 32.99
C LEU A 128 11.31 31.87 33.98
N GLU A 129 10.31 32.68 33.68
CA GLU A 129 9.12 32.83 34.51
C GLU A 129 8.02 31.80 34.14
N ALA A 130 6.88 31.85 34.86
CA ALA A 130 5.75 30.95 34.63
C ALA A 130 5.24 30.94 33.18
N HIS A 131 5.37 32.07 32.46
CA HIS A 131 5.03 32.18 31.05
C HIS A 131 5.85 31.23 30.17
N PHE A 132 7.15 31.09 30.45
CA PHE A 132 8.04 30.18 29.72
C PHE A 132 7.61 28.71 29.87
N PHE A 133 7.27 28.28 31.08
CA PHE A 133 6.81 26.91 31.32
C PHE A 133 5.46 26.62 30.68
N TYR A 134 4.56 27.62 30.65
CA TYR A 134 3.28 27.52 29.94
C TYR A 134 3.47 27.36 28.43
N THR A 135 4.32 28.18 27.80
CA THR A 135 4.67 28.05 26.38
C THR A 135 5.31 26.69 26.09
N ALA A 136 6.22 26.23 26.94
CA ALA A 136 6.87 24.93 26.79
C ALA A 136 5.87 23.76 26.83
N ALA A 137 4.96 23.75 27.80
CA ALA A 137 3.92 22.72 27.90
C ALA A 137 2.97 22.73 26.69
N ARG A 138 2.62 23.93 26.21
CA ARG A 138 1.77 24.11 25.03
C ARG A 138 2.43 23.52 23.78
N GLU A 139 3.68 23.86 23.50
CA GLU A 139 4.40 23.34 22.32
C GLU A 139 4.61 21.82 22.40
N LEU A 140 4.82 21.27 23.60
CA LEU A 140 4.99 19.83 23.81
C LEU A 140 3.79 19.01 23.30
N SER A 141 2.58 19.55 23.44
CA SER A 141 1.34 18.90 22.95
C SER A 141 1.35 18.70 21.42
N SER A 142 1.89 19.65 20.66
CA SER A 142 2.07 19.55 19.21
C SER A 142 3.03 18.42 18.82
N TYR A 143 4.08 18.21 19.61
CA TYR A 143 5.05 17.14 19.37
C TYR A 143 4.50 15.74 19.67
N VAL A 144 3.55 15.62 20.59
CA VAL A 144 2.83 14.35 20.80
C VAL A 144 2.11 13.92 19.50
N LEU A 145 1.46 14.86 18.80
CA LEU A 145 0.81 14.59 17.51
C LEU A 145 1.83 14.22 16.43
N VAL A 146 2.99 14.88 16.41
CA VAL A 146 4.09 14.52 15.50
C VAL A 146 4.54 13.08 15.75
N ILE A 147 4.84 12.71 16.99
CA ILE A 147 5.27 11.35 17.35
C ILE A 147 4.20 10.33 16.96
N LEU A 148 2.93 10.61 17.28
CA LEU A 148 1.80 9.75 16.93
C LEU A 148 1.70 9.56 15.41
N SER A 149 1.93 10.61 14.61
CA SER A 149 1.88 10.53 13.15
C SER A 149 2.95 9.60 12.58
N PHE A 150 4.19 9.66 13.09
CA PHE A 150 5.25 8.73 12.71
C PHE A 150 4.96 7.32 13.18
N PHE A 151 4.37 7.16 14.37
CA PHE A 151 3.97 5.86 14.90
C PHE A 151 2.87 5.22 14.05
N LEU A 152 1.85 5.97 13.65
CA LEU A 152 0.78 5.50 12.76
C LEU A 152 1.32 5.08 11.39
N LEU A 153 2.16 5.92 10.78
CA LEU A 153 2.79 5.59 9.51
C LEU A 153 3.68 4.34 9.63
N ARG A 154 4.44 4.22 10.73
CA ARG A 154 5.25 3.04 11.02
C ARG A 154 4.38 1.81 11.20
N ASN A 155 3.35 1.85 12.03
CA ASN A 155 2.51 0.68 12.32
C ASN A 155 1.85 0.13 11.04
N GLN A 156 1.33 1.01 10.19
CA GLN A 156 0.74 0.61 8.90
C GLN A 156 1.77 -0.05 7.96
N THR A 157 3.03 0.38 8.02
CA THR A 157 4.06 0.00 7.03
C THR A 157 5.05 -1.02 7.54
N GLN A 158 5.19 -1.20 8.85
CA GLN A 158 6.13 -2.13 9.48
C GLN A 158 5.84 -3.58 9.04
N LYS A 159 4.58 -4.00 9.05
CA LYS A 159 4.18 -5.33 8.57
C LYS A 159 4.63 -5.61 7.12
N PHE A 160 4.80 -4.57 6.29
CA PHE A 160 5.05 -4.72 4.86
C PHE A 160 6.45 -4.26 4.39
N LEU A 161 7.11 -3.37 5.12
CA LEU A 161 8.42 -2.81 4.79
C LEU A 161 9.57 -3.38 5.64
N THR A 162 9.33 -3.72 6.91
CA THR A 162 10.39 -4.29 7.76
C THR A 162 10.52 -5.80 7.60
N LEU A 163 9.44 -6.51 7.23
CA LEU A 163 9.48 -7.92 6.84
C LEU A 163 9.86 -8.06 5.36
N LYS A 164 11.03 -7.53 4.99
CA LYS A 164 11.60 -7.68 3.65
C LYS A 164 12.04 -9.14 3.46
N GLY A 165 11.08 -10.03 3.23
CA GLY A 165 11.29 -11.46 2.98
C GLY A 165 10.36 -12.40 3.72
N GLU A 166 9.76 -11.99 4.84
CA GLU A 166 9.02 -12.92 5.70
C GLU A 166 7.51 -12.95 5.36
N VAL A 167 6.85 -11.82 5.06
CA VAL A 167 5.49 -11.84 4.46
C VAL A 167 5.53 -12.42 3.05
N VAL A 168 6.58 -12.13 2.28
CA VAL A 168 6.80 -12.80 0.98
C VAL A 168 7.05 -14.30 1.19
N LYS A 169 7.69 -14.74 2.27
CA LYS A 169 7.82 -16.17 2.61
C LYS A 169 6.49 -16.76 3.04
N THR A 170 5.69 -16.09 3.86
CA THR A 170 4.38 -16.60 4.30
C THR A 170 3.39 -16.64 3.14
N ASP A 171 3.32 -15.59 2.31
CA ASP A 171 2.52 -15.59 1.07
C ASP A 171 3.06 -16.63 0.09
N ARG A 172 4.38 -16.81 -0.01
CA ARG A 172 5.00 -17.90 -0.77
C ARG A 172 4.68 -19.27 -0.17
N GLU A 173 4.62 -19.44 1.14
CA GLU A 173 4.24 -20.69 1.77
C GLU A 173 2.76 -20.99 1.49
N ILE A 174 1.87 -19.99 1.56
CA ILE A 174 0.46 -20.10 1.15
C ILE A 174 0.34 -20.42 -0.35
N LEU A 175 1.16 -19.79 -1.19
CA LEU A 175 1.20 -20.04 -2.64
C LEU A 175 1.66 -21.47 -2.92
N PHE A 176 2.69 -21.96 -2.22
CA PHE A 176 3.32 -23.25 -2.50
C PHE A 176 2.70 -24.44 -1.73
N PHE A 177 1.89 -24.19 -0.70
CA PHE A 177 1.15 -25.20 0.07
C PHE A 177 -0.34 -24.83 0.19
N PRO A 178 -1.18 -25.19 -0.79
CA PRO A 178 -2.61 -24.86 -0.80
C PRO A 178 -3.43 -25.87 0.02
N ASN A 179 -2.91 -26.29 1.18
CA ASN A 179 -3.73 -27.06 2.10
C ASN A 179 -4.63 -26.05 2.84
N ASN A 180 -5.91 -26.00 2.44
CA ASN A 180 -7.05 -25.51 3.23
C ASN A 180 -7.69 -24.16 2.82
N MET A 181 -7.96 -23.90 1.54
CA MET A 181 -9.03 -22.94 1.20
C MET A 181 -10.27 -23.70 0.70
N GLY A 182 -11.24 -23.84 1.60
CA GLY A 182 -12.55 -24.40 1.31
C GLY A 182 -13.35 -23.48 0.39
N THR A 183 -14.06 -24.13 -0.54
CA THR A 183 -15.29 -23.69 -1.23
C THR A 183 -15.70 -22.24 -0.97
N GLN A 184 -15.26 -21.32 -1.83
CA GLN A 184 -15.88 -20.02 -1.97
C GLN A 184 -16.12 -19.76 -3.46
N GLU A 185 -17.38 -19.46 -3.76
CA GLU A 185 -18.03 -19.46 -5.07
C GLU A 185 -17.27 -18.66 -6.14
N GLU A 186 -17.34 -19.21 -7.36
CA GLU A 186 -16.70 -18.72 -8.57
C GLU A 186 -17.32 -17.39 -9.03
N HIS A 187 -16.50 -16.32 -9.10
CA HIS A 187 -16.87 -15.10 -9.80
C HIS A 187 -16.27 -15.09 -11.21
N GLU A 188 -17.13 -15.33 -12.19
CA GLU A 188 -16.86 -15.54 -13.61
C GLU A 188 -16.34 -14.30 -14.38
N GLY A 189 -16.28 -13.12 -13.75
CA GLY A 189 -15.85 -11.88 -14.39
C GLY A 189 -14.35 -11.55 -14.29
N LEU A 190 -13.56 -12.36 -13.56
CA LEU A 190 -12.16 -12.04 -13.21
C LEU A 190 -11.10 -12.55 -14.20
N TYR A 191 -11.51 -13.32 -15.22
CA TYR A 191 -10.62 -14.06 -16.11
C TYR A 191 -9.92 -13.19 -17.16
N ASN A 192 -10.46 -12.01 -17.50
CA ASN A 192 -9.92 -11.16 -18.56
C ASN A 192 -8.61 -10.43 -18.23
N GLU A 193 -8.16 -10.45 -16.98
CA GLU A 193 -6.95 -9.72 -16.56
C GLU A 193 -5.67 -10.57 -16.60
N PHE A 194 -5.79 -11.89 -16.71
CA PHE A 194 -4.66 -12.82 -16.64
C PHE A 194 -4.57 -13.79 -17.82
N ASP A 195 -5.43 -13.66 -18.84
CA ASP A 195 -5.40 -14.51 -20.03
C ASP A 195 -4.78 -13.78 -21.22
N PRO A 196 -3.54 -14.10 -21.63
CA PRO A 196 -3.13 -13.78 -22.98
C PRO A 196 -3.66 -14.90 -23.87
N LEU A 197 -4.88 -14.71 -24.40
CA LEU A 197 -5.40 -15.18 -25.71
C LEU A 197 -6.89 -15.55 -25.65
N GLU A 198 -7.78 -14.56 -25.62
CA GLU A 198 -8.91 -14.59 -26.55
C GLU A 198 -8.33 -14.33 -27.95
N THR A 199 -8.15 -15.40 -28.73
CA THR A 199 -8.17 -15.42 -30.21
C THR A 199 -7.82 -16.82 -30.69
N ARG A 200 -8.74 -17.78 -30.54
CA ARG A 200 -8.96 -18.79 -31.57
C ARG A 200 -10.45 -18.89 -31.82
N GLY A 201 -10.77 -18.80 -33.10
CA GLY A 201 -12.10 -18.56 -33.64
C GLY A 201 -13.14 -19.50 -33.08
N VAL A 202 -14.33 -18.93 -32.95
CA VAL A 202 -15.58 -19.64 -33.16
C VAL A 202 -15.39 -20.62 -34.32
N GLU A 203 -15.26 -21.90 -33.98
CA GLU A 203 -15.63 -22.99 -34.87
C GLU A 203 -17.13 -22.86 -35.10
N ASP A 204 -17.52 -22.34 -36.25
CA ASP A 204 -18.81 -22.68 -36.82
C ASP A 204 -18.58 -23.77 -37.87
N GLY A 205 -19.21 -24.91 -37.62
CA GLY A 205 -18.82 -26.21 -38.13
C GLY A 205 -19.24 -26.50 -39.57
N LYS A 206 -18.57 -27.49 -40.14
CA LYS A 206 -19.17 -28.62 -40.86
C LYS A 206 -18.10 -29.69 -41.08
N GLU A 207 -18.19 -30.73 -40.26
CA GLU A 207 -17.58 -32.04 -40.52
C GLU A 207 -18.22 -32.69 -41.76
N ASP A 208 -17.32 -33.27 -42.56
CA ASP A 208 -17.40 -34.54 -43.29
C ASP A 208 -18.53 -34.84 -44.28
N GLN A 209 -18.10 -35.16 -45.51
CA GLN A 209 -18.44 -36.45 -46.14
C GLN A 209 -17.39 -36.81 -47.21
N ASN A 210 -16.56 -37.81 -46.90
CA ASN A 210 -15.88 -38.63 -47.90
C ASN A 210 -16.93 -39.47 -48.64
N LEU A 211 -16.87 -39.51 -49.97
CA LEU A 211 -17.39 -40.64 -50.75
C LEU A 211 -16.51 -40.83 -51.98
N SER A 212 -15.84 -41.96 -51.98
CA SER A 212 -15.11 -42.55 -53.10
C SER A 212 -16.12 -43.09 -54.11
N GLU A 213 -15.98 -42.71 -55.38
CA GLU A 213 -16.08 -43.56 -56.59
C GLU A 213 -15.50 -42.80 -57.79
#